data_AF-A0A166XRP6-F1
#
_entry.id   AF-A0A166XRP6-F1
#
_cell.length_a   1.000
_cell.length_b   1.000
_cell.length_c   1.000
_cell.angle_alpha   90.00
_cell.angle_beta   90.00
_cell.angle_gamma   90.00
#
_symmetry.space_group_name_H-M   'P 1'
#
loop_
_entity.id
_entity.type
_entity.pdbx_description
1 polymer ?
#
loop_
_entity_poly.entity_id
_entity_poly.type
_entity_poly.pdbx_seq_one_letter_code
_entity_poly.pdbx_strand_id
1 'polypeptide(L)'
;MSQEQAKEFLEEGSQTIEYRYRPTAHNTAEELQLKLGCLHFDFEESETMAAIRSRCEDFGVSSSRSAVLQEEQEKELAPEVEQERQIQRPKPAAPELHEIHQDVISFIRDGTIRARSPAFSSAVLSLSDTSVGDTSKLFHFPGSLLVNADFARTVKIITSQKKLPGARDSYQRPVQWVLTSWCTAAGTRAAIISPHEAHELIPEIMRSTHGGGF
;
A
#
# COMPACT_ATOMS: atom_id res chain seq x y z
N MET A 1 -27.95 -34.84 -19.98
CA MET A 1 -26.58 -35.09 -19.47
C MET A 1 -26.20 -36.50 -19.86
N SER A 2 -25.32 -36.68 -20.86
CA SER A 2 -24.81 -38.00 -21.22
C SER A 2 -23.68 -38.41 -20.26
N GLN A 3 -23.43 -39.71 -20.10
CA GLN A 3 -22.31 -40.22 -19.28
C GLN A 3 -20.95 -39.69 -19.75
N GLU A 4 -20.82 -39.30 -21.01
CA GLU A 4 -19.59 -38.76 -21.57
C GLU A 4 -19.33 -37.33 -21.08
N GLN A 5 -20.38 -36.51 -20.99
CA GLN A 5 -20.28 -35.17 -20.41
C GLN A 5 -19.91 -35.23 -18.92
N ALA A 6 -20.43 -36.21 -18.18
CA ALA A 6 -20.11 -36.38 -16.77
C ALA A 6 -18.64 -36.75 -16.52
N LYS A 7 -17.97 -37.38 -17.49
CA LYS A 7 -16.54 -37.69 -17.42
C LYS A 7 -15.63 -36.49 -17.66
N GLU A 8 -16.13 -35.48 -18.35
CA GLU A 8 -15.39 -34.23 -18.60
C GLU A 8 -15.29 -33.37 -17.33
N PHE A 9 -16.20 -33.55 -16.37
CA PHE A 9 -16.21 -32.88 -15.05
C PHE A 9 -15.54 -33.70 -13.93
N LEU A 10 -14.90 -34.83 -14.25
CA LEU A 10 -14.16 -35.63 -13.26
C LEU A 10 -12.80 -34.95 -12.99
N GLU A 11 -12.77 -34.06 -12.00
CA GLU A 11 -11.52 -33.57 -11.44
C GLU A 11 -10.84 -34.67 -10.62
N GLU A 12 -9.51 -34.73 -10.69
CA GLU A 12 -8.71 -35.69 -9.95
C GLU A 12 -8.83 -35.37 -8.45
N GLY A 13 -9.62 -36.16 -7.72
CA GLY A 13 -10.07 -35.89 -6.34
C GLY A 13 -8.98 -35.86 -5.26
N SER A 14 -7.70 -35.90 -5.64
CA SER A 14 -6.57 -35.73 -4.74
C SER A 14 -5.41 -35.07 -5.48
N GLN A 15 -5.21 -33.77 -5.23
CA GLN A 15 -3.98 -33.08 -5.63
C GLN A 15 -2.92 -33.29 -4.53
N THR A 16 -1.65 -33.39 -4.92
CA THR A 16 -0.56 -33.55 -3.94
C THR A 16 -0.40 -32.30 -3.07
N ILE A 17 0.07 -32.47 -1.83
CA ILE A 17 0.40 -31.34 -0.93
C ILE A 17 1.35 -30.36 -1.63
N GLU A 18 2.40 -30.87 -2.28
CA GLU A 18 3.32 -30.03 -3.04
C GLU A 18 2.62 -29.23 -4.14
N TYR A 19 1.63 -29.79 -4.83
CA TYR A 19 0.87 -29.07 -5.86
C TYR A 19 0.01 -27.92 -5.28
N ARG A 20 -0.60 -28.11 -4.10
CA ARG A 20 -1.43 -27.10 -3.43
C ARG A 20 -0.63 -26.01 -2.71
N TYR A 21 0.48 -26.39 -2.11
CA TYR A 21 1.27 -25.52 -1.24
C TYR A 21 2.53 -24.96 -1.92
N ARG A 22 2.90 -25.44 -3.12
CA ARG A 22 3.95 -24.78 -3.90
C ARG A 22 3.52 -23.35 -4.21
N PRO A 23 4.45 -22.38 -4.15
CA PRO A 23 4.20 -21.01 -4.59
C PRO A 23 3.74 -21.01 -6.05
N THR A 24 2.44 -20.92 -6.27
CA THR A 24 1.87 -20.95 -7.61
C THR A 24 1.60 -19.51 -8.03
N ALA A 25 2.35 -19.03 -9.03
CA ALA A 25 2.10 -17.74 -9.66
C ALA A 25 0.86 -17.83 -10.55
N HIS A 26 -0.33 -17.94 -9.95
CA HIS A 26 -1.59 -17.97 -10.69
C HIS A 26 -2.07 -16.55 -10.95
N ASN A 27 -1.41 -15.93 -11.92
CA ASN A 27 -1.83 -14.87 -12.82
C ASN A 27 -0.63 -14.70 -13.73
N THR A 28 -0.87 -14.76 -15.05
CA THR A 28 0.14 -14.61 -16.11
C THR A 28 1.21 -13.65 -15.64
N ALA A 29 2.38 -14.21 -15.38
CA ALA A 29 3.51 -13.52 -14.82
C ALA A 29 4.00 -12.38 -15.71
N GLU A 30 3.37 -12.14 -16.85
CA GLU A 30 3.65 -11.04 -17.76
C GLU A 30 2.69 -9.86 -17.52
N GLU A 31 1.39 -10.12 -17.32
CA GLU A 31 0.35 -9.07 -17.19
C GLU A 31 0.50 -8.22 -15.92
N LEU A 32 0.88 -8.86 -14.80
CA LEU A 32 1.16 -8.14 -13.55
C LEU A 32 2.58 -7.57 -13.50
N GLN A 33 3.52 -8.07 -14.33
CA GLN A 33 4.90 -7.55 -14.39
C GLN A 33 4.88 -6.26 -15.19
N LEU A 34 4.02 -6.18 -16.20
CA LEU A 34 3.70 -4.94 -16.89
C LEU A 34 3.12 -3.92 -15.92
N LYS A 35 2.16 -4.29 -15.04
CA LYS A 35 1.56 -3.32 -14.11
C LYS A 35 2.47 -2.89 -12.94
N LEU A 36 3.27 -3.79 -12.38
CA LEU A 36 4.17 -3.48 -11.26
C LEU A 36 5.57 -3.03 -11.72
N GLY A 37 6.04 -3.53 -12.87
CA GLY A 37 7.28 -3.09 -13.51
C GLY A 37 7.21 -1.67 -14.07
N CYS A 38 6.00 -1.16 -14.36
CA CYS A 38 5.79 0.27 -14.59
C CYS A 38 5.92 1.10 -13.31
N LEU A 39 5.71 0.53 -12.12
CA LEU A 39 6.03 1.19 -10.84
C LEU A 39 7.51 0.97 -10.47
N HIS A 40 8.42 1.06 -11.45
CA HIS A 40 9.84 1.27 -11.18
C HIS A 40 9.94 2.66 -10.54
N PHE A 41 9.70 2.73 -9.24
CA PHE A 41 10.30 3.78 -8.45
C PHE A 41 11.79 3.61 -8.69
N ASP A 42 12.47 4.69 -9.06
CA ASP A 42 13.93 4.70 -9.12
C ASP A 42 14.44 4.49 -7.69
N PHE A 43 14.45 3.24 -7.25
CA PHE A 43 15.16 2.80 -6.07
C PHE A 43 16.61 2.95 -6.47
N GLU A 44 17.26 4.03 -6.02
CA GLU A 44 18.72 4.05 -6.04
C GLU A 44 19.20 2.71 -5.49
N GLU A 45 20.11 2.08 -6.24
CA GLU A 45 20.61 0.74 -6.00
C GLU A 45 21.41 0.72 -4.68
N SER A 46 20.70 0.79 -3.56
CA SER A 46 21.28 0.80 -2.23
C SER A 46 21.73 -0.60 -1.92
N GLU A 47 22.90 -0.72 -1.30
CA GLU A 47 23.43 -1.97 -0.75
C GLU A 47 22.38 -2.71 0.11
N THR A 48 21.51 -1.97 0.80
CA THR A 48 20.39 -2.50 1.57
C THR A 48 19.33 -3.21 0.71
N MET A 49 18.99 -2.65 -0.45
CA MET A 49 18.04 -3.23 -1.40
C MET A 49 18.62 -4.47 -2.08
N ALA A 50 19.92 -4.47 -2.38
CA ALA A 50 20.61 -5.65 -2.88
C ALA A 50 20.60 -6.79 -1.85
N ALA A 51 20.85 -6.48 -0.57
CA ALA A 51 20.78 -7.46 0.51
C ALA A 51 19.37 -8.00 0.74
N ILE A 52 18.33 -7.15 0.65
CA ILE A 52 16.93 -7.59 0.72
C ILE A 52 16.60 -8.51 -0.46
N ARG A 53 17.01 -8.15 -1.69
CA ARG A 53 16.78 -8.96 -2.89
C ARG A 53 17.45 -10.33 -2.77
N SER A 54 18.72 -10.38 -2.38
CA SER A 54 19.46 -11.63 -2.17
C SER A 54 18.79 -12.50 -1.12
N ARG A 55 18.34 -11.93 0.01
CA ARG A 55 17.59 -12.68 1.02
C ARG A 55 16.26 -13.20 0.48
N CYS A 56 15.53 -12.40 -0.29
CA CYS A 56 14.30 -12.85 -0.93
C CYS A 56 14.57 -14.01 -1.90
N GLU A 57 15.65 -13.96 -2.66
CA GLU A 57 16.09 -15.04 -3.55
C GLU A 57 16.47 -16.31 -2.77
N ASP A 58 17.19 -16.18 -1.64
CA ASP A 58 17.50 -17.29 -0.74
C ASP A 58 16.22 -17.98 -0.23
N PHE A 59 15.16 -17.20 0.01
CA PHE A 59 13.83 -17.69 0.41
C PHE A 59 12.92 -18.07 -0.77
N GLY A 60 13.41 -18.03 -2.02
CA GLY A 60 12.62 -18.36 -3.22
C GLY A 60 11.51 -17.36 -3.56
N VAL A 61 11.55 -16.15 -2.96
CA VAL A 61 10.59 -15.04 -3.17
C VAL A 61 11.12 -14.14 -4.30
N SER A 62 11.28 -14.68 -5.51
CA SER A 62 11.87 -13.96 -6.65
C SER A 62 10.87 -13.10 -7.45
N SER A 63 9.59 -13.06 -7.08
CA SER A 63 8.68 -12.00 -7.51
C SER A 63 7.56 -11.86 -6.49
N SER A 64 7.42 -10.66 -5.93
CA SER A 64 6.27 -10.32 -5.09
C SER A 64 5.02 -10.39 -5.96
N ARG A 65 4.31 -11.51 -5.90
CA ARG A 65 2.99 -11.64 -6.50
C ARG A 65 2.02 -12.19 -5.48
N SER A 66 1.00 -11.35 -5.26
CA SER A 66 -0.25 -11.60 -4.58
C SER A 66 -0.48 -13.07 -4.24
N ALA A 67 -0.48 -13.37 -2.93
CA ALA A 67 -1.08 -14.59 -2.43
C ALA A 67 -2.58 -14.55 -2.76
N VAL A 68 -2.98 -15.14 -3.88
CA VAL A 68 -4.35 -15.65 -4.00
C VAL A 68 -4.35 -16.89 -3.13
N LEU A 69 -4.75 -16.73 -1.87
CA LEU A 69 -5.09 -17.85 -1.01
C LEU A 69 -6.26 -18.56 -1.67
N GLN A 70 -6.00 -19.65 -2.37
CA GLN A 70 -7.03 -20.64 -2.66
C GLN A 70 -7.28 -21.37 -1.33
N GLU A 71 -8.12 -20.77 -0.49
CA GLU A 71 -8.61 -21.41 0.73
C GLU A 71 -9.40 -22.65 0.30
N GLU A 72 -8.76 -23.82 0.38
CA GLU A 72 -9.48 -25.07 0.55
C GLU A 72 -10.27 -24.93 1.87
N GLN A 73 -11.58 -24.67 1.78
CA GLN A 73 -12.45 -24.69 2.94
C GLN A 73 -12.56 -26.13 3.45
N GLU A 74 -11.62 -26.54 4.29
CA GLU A 74 -11.92 -27.55 5.30
C GLU A 74 -12.98 -26.96 6.23
N LYS A 75 -14.25 -27.30 6.00
CA LYS A 75 -15.33 -27.00 6.94
C LYS A 75 -15.20 -27.95 8.12
N GLU A 76 -14.21 -27.73 8.97
CA GLU A 76 -14.34 -28.16 10.35
C GLU A 76 -15.39 -27.27 11.02
N LEU A 77 -16.32 -27.86 11.76
CA LEU A 77 -17.25 -27.11 12.61
C LEU A 77 -16.40 -26.42 13.68
N ALA A 78 -15.98 -25.18 13.41
CA ALA A 78 -15.28 -24.37 14.39
C ALA A 78 -16.20 -24.25 15.61
N PRO A 79 -15.73 -24.57 16.83
CA PRO A 79 -16.48 -24.27 18.04
C PRO A 79 -16.83 -22.78 18.01
N GLU A 80 -18.10 -22.48 18.25
CA GLU A 80 -18.64 -21.12 18.30
C GLU A 80 -18.05 -20.39 19.51
N VAL A 81 -16.80 -19.96 19.37
CA VAL A 81 -16.14 -19.08 20.34
C VAL A 81 -16.52 -17.67 19.92
N GLU A 82 -17.53 -17.11 20.59
CA GLU A 82 -17.79 -15.68 20.58
C GLU A 82 -16.58 -14.98 21.20
N GLN A 83 -15.59 -14.64 20.38
CA GLN A 83 -14.49 -13.82 20.80
C GLN A 83 -14.97 -12.36 20.85
N GLU A 84 -15.42 -11.93 22.03
CA GLU A 84 -15.69 -10.52 22.29
C GLU A 84 -14.38 -9.73 22.12
N ARG A 85 -14.19 -9.15 20.94
CA ARG A 85 -13.06 -8.27 20.67
C ARG A 85 -13.26 -7.00 21.47
N GLN A 86 -12.57 -6.89 22.62
CA GLN A 86 -12.47 -5.63 23.33
C GLN A 86 -11.64 -4.65 22.48
N ILE A 87 -12.33 -3.82 21.69
CA ILE A 87 -11.70 -2.78 20.89
C ILE A 87 -11.28 -1.66 21.83
N GLN A 88 -10.01 -1.67 22.27
CA GLN A 88 -9.43 -0.53 22.96
C GLN A 88 -9.24 0.59 21.93
N ARG A 89 -10.16 1.56 21.94
CA ARG A 89 -10.07 2.73 21.07
C ARG A 89 -8.95 3.66 21.55
N PRO A 90 -8.24 4.33 20.62
CA PRO A 90 -7.36 5.43 20.97
C PRO A 90 -8.10 6.46 21.81
N LYS A 91 -7.36 7.20 22.66
CA LYS A 91 -7.95 8.32 23.40
C LYS A 91 -8.56 9.32 22.40
N PRO A 92 -9.70 9.95 22.72
CA PRO A 92 -10.24 11.00 21.87
C PRO A 92 -9.20 12.11 21.64
N ALA A 93 -8.98 12.46 20.37
CA ALA A 93 -8.11 13.56 19.98
C ALA A 93 -8.88 14.51 19.06
N ALA A 94 -8.56 15.80 19.14
CA ALA A 94 -9.19 16.78 18.27
C ALA A 94 -8.69 16.58 16.82
N PRO A 95 -9.59 16.58 15.81
CA PRO A 95 -9.17 16.45 14.42
C PRO A 95 -8.35 17.68 14.01
N GLU A 96 -7.37 17.46 13.14
CA GLU A 96 -6.69 18.54 12.45
C GLU A 96 -7.62 19.17 11.40
N LEU A 97 -7.37 20.44 11.07
CA LEU A 97 -8.08 21.08 9.98
C LEU A 97 -7.60 20.49 8.65
N HIS A 98 -8.53 19.93 7.89
CA HIS A 98 -8.21 19.36 6.59
C HIS A 98 -8.27 20.47 5.53
N GLU A 99 -7.23 20.57 4.71
CA GLU A 99 -7.12 21.57 3.65
C GLU A 99 -6.51 20.91 2.42
N ILE A 100 -7.14 21.12 1.27
CA ILE A 100 -6.65 20.62 -0.02
C ILE A 100 -5.60 21.59 -0.54
N HIS A 101 -4.37 21.13 -0.64
CA HIS A 101 -3.29 21.98 -1.17
C HIS A 101 -3.34 22.05 -2.71
N GLN A 102 -3.11 23.24 -3.28
CA GLN A 102 -3.15 23.45 -4.74
C GLN A 102 -2.20 22.54 -5.52
N ASP A 103 -1.02 22.28 -4.97
CA ASP A 103 -0.05 21.36 -5.60
C ASP A 103 -0.58 19.91 -5.73
N VAL A 104 -1.55 19.47 -4.91
CA VAL A 104 -2.22 18.17 -5.09
C VAL A 104 -3.14 18.21 -6.33
N ILE A 105 -3.86 19.30 -6.51
CA ILE A 105 -4.69 19.53 -7.71
C ILE A 105 -3.80 19.59 -8.96
N SER A 106 -2.68 20.31 -8.90
CA SER A 106 -1.70 20.35 -10.00
C SER A 106 -1.11 18.97 -10.30
N PHE A 107 -0.88 18.15 -9.27
CA PHE A 107 -0.41 16.78 -9.49
C PHE A 107 -1.45 15.93 -10.24
N ILE A 108 -2.73 16.06 -9.92
CA ILE A 108 -3.81 15.34 -10.63
C ILE A 108 -3.94 15.81 -12.07
N ARG A 109 -3.87 17.14 -12.29
CA ARG A 109 -4.09 17.74 -13.61
C ARG A 109 -2.90 17.53 -14.55
N ASP A 110 -1.71 17.84 -14.05
CA ASP A 110 -0.48 17.96 -14.85
C ASP A 110 0.44 16.75 -14.67
N GLY A 111 0.13 15.82 -13.75
CA GLY A 111 0.94 14.63 -13.48
C GLY A 111 2.31 14.94 -12.86
N THR A 112 2.57 16.20 -12.47
CA THR A 112 3.88 16.65 -11.99
C THR A 112 3.78 17.23 -10.59
N ILE A 113 4.80 16.94 -9.77
CA ILE A 113 4.94 17.50 -8.42
C ILE A 113 6.04 18.55 -8.50
N ARG A 114 5.74 19.77 -8.05
CA ARG A 114 6.73 20.83 -7.96
C ARG A 114 7.86 20.40 -7.01
N ALA A 115 9.11 20.58 -7.42
CA ALA A 115 10.26 20.34 -6.56
C ALA A 115 10.11 21.14 -5.26
N ARG A 116 10.24 20.48 -4.10
CA ARG A 116 10.07 21.06 -2.75
C ARG A 116 8.68 21.63 -2.46
N SER A 117 7.63 21.06 -3.04
CA SER A 117 6.25 21.39 -2.63
C SER A 117 6.05 21.16 -1.13
N PRO A 118 5.49 22.12 -0.37
CA PRO A 118 5.15 21.92 1.04
C PRO A 118 3.96 20.97 1.24
N ALA A 119 3.22 20.66 0.16
CA ALA A 119 2.10 19.74 0.18
C ALA A 119 2.52 18.30 0.39
N PHE A 120 3.72 17.95 -0.09
CA PHE A 120 4.22 16.59 -0.12
C PHE A 120 5.44 16.43 0.75
N SER A 121 5.51 15.30 1.44
CA SER A 121 6.67 14.86 2.21
C SER A 121 6.94 13.38 1.92
N SER A 122 8.11 12.86 2.31
CA SER A 122 8.37 11.43 2.18
C SER A 122 7.40 10.65 3.07
N ALA A 123 6.74 9.62 2.51
CA ALA A 123 5.83 8.77 3.24
C ALA A 123 6.52 8.10 4.44
N VAL A 124 7.77 7.69 4.28
CA VAL A 124 8.54 7.03 5.34
C VAL A 124 8.98 8.03 6.42
N LEU A 125 9.44 9.22 6.02
CA LEU A 125 9.82 10.26 6.99
C LEU A 125 8.61 10.83 7.75
N SER A 126 7.39 10.74 7.20
CA SER A 126 6.17 11.12 7.92
C SER A 126 5.90 10.27 9.16
N LEU A 127 6.50 9.07 9.24
CA LEU A 127 6.42 8.18 10.39
C LEU A 127 7.45 8.52 11.49
N SER A 128 8.27 9.56 11.30
CA SER A 128 9.28 9.97 12.29
C SER A 128 8.71 10.35 13.66
N ASP A 129 7.44 10.71 13.74
CA ASP A 129 6.75 11.03 15.00
C ASP A 129 6.04 9.80 15.63
N THR A 130 6.27 8.59 15.10
CA THR A 130 5.74 7.30 15.62
C THR A 130 6.82 6.55 16.41
N SER A 131 6.49 5.42 17.03
CA SER A 131 7.49 4.57 17.69
C SER A 131 8.57 4.05 16.74
N VAL A 132 8.30 4.01 15.43
CA VAL A 132 9.28 3.68 14.39
C VAL A 132 10.27 4.82 14.14
N GLY A 133 9.91 6.06 14.51
CA GLY A 133 10.74 7.25 14.38
C GLY A 133 12.10 7.17 15.06
N ASP A 134 12.16 6.47 16.19
CA ASP A 134 13.39 6.27 16.96
C ASP A 134 14.38 5.32 16.25
N THR A 135 13.95 4.67 15.17
CA THR A 135 14.84 3.85 14.35
C THR A 135 15.62 4.72 13.36
N SER A 136 16.95 4.67 13.42
CA SER A 136 17.86 5.36 12.48
C SER A 136 17.71 4.92 11.01
N LYS A 137 16.82 3.95 10.74
CA LYS A 137 16.67 3.29 9.45
C LYS A 137 15.76 4.03 8.48
N LEU A 138 14.95 4.99 8.94
CA LEU A 138 13.98 5.69 8.08
C LEU A 138 14.65 6.43 6.91
N PHE A 139 15.88 6.90 7.07
CA PHE A 139 16.65 7.58 6.02
C PHE A 139 17.19 6.64 4.94
N HIS A 140 17.29 5.33 5.22
CA HIS A 140 17.72 4.34 4.22
C HIS A 140 16.59 3.93 3.29
N PHE A 141 15.34 4.29 3.59
CA PHE A 141 14.24 4.04 2.70
C PHE A 141 14.21 5.09 1.57
N PRO A 142 13.87 4.65 0.35
CA PRO A 142 13.76 5.54 -0.80
C PRO A 142 12.65 6.57 -0.57
N GLY A 143 12.94 7.83 -0.91
CA GLY A 143 12.00 8.95 -0.81
C GLY A 143 11.03 9.08 -1.99
N SER A 144 10.87 8.03 -2.79
CA SER A 144 10.13 8.05 -4.05
C SER A 144 8.61 8.02 -3.85
N LEU A 145 8.15 7.48 -2.72
CA LEU A 145 6.76 7.52 -2.29
C LEU A 145 6.51 8.75 -1.42
N LEU A 146 5.65 9.63 -1.92
CA LEU A 146 5.27 10.85 -1.23
C LEU A 146 3.95 10.67 -0.48
N VAL A 147 3.72 11.51 0.53
CA VAL A 147 2.48 11.61 1.27
C VAL A 147 2.10 13.07 1.38
N ASN A 148 0.81 13.35 1.23
CA ASN A 148 0.30 14.69 1.44
C ASN A 148 0.42 15.11 2.93
N ALA A 149 0.29 16.41 3.18
CA ALA A 149 0.34 16.94 4.53
C ALA A 149 -0.88 16.53 5.39
N ASP A 150 -2.04 16.39 4.77
CA ASP A 150 -3.32 16.11 5.43
C ASP A 150 -3.42 14.66 5.97
N PHE A 151 -2.97 13.67 5.19
CA PHE A 151 -2.86 12.27 5.62
C PHE A 151 -1.85 12.14 6.75
N ALA A 152 -0.67 12.78 6.63
CA ALA A 152 0.36 12.73 7.66
C ALA A 152 -0.06 13.40 8.98
N ARG A 153 -0.94 14.41 8.93
CA ARG A 153 -1.41 15.17 10.10
C ARG A 153 -2.91 15.07 10.29
N THR A 154 -3.35 13.95 10.88
CA THR A 154 -4.77 13.69 11.13
C THR A 154 -5.32 14.34 12.41
N VAL A 155 -4.53 14.37 13.49
CA VAL A 155 -4.98 14.81 14.81
C VAL A 155 -4.10 15.90 15.38
N LYS A 156 -4.70 16.80 16.16
CA LYS A 156 -3.98 17.79 16.96
C LYS A 156 -3.35 17.08 18.15
N ILE A 157 -2.02 17.03 18.17
CA ILE A 157 -1.27 16.45 19.28
C ILE A 157 -0.97 17.56 20.27
N ILE A 158 -1.49 17.43 21.48
CA ILE A 158 -1.24 18.40 22.56
C ILE A 158 0.24 18.30 22.94
N THR A 159 0.87 19.42 23.28
CA THR A 159 2.30 19.52 23.65
C THR A 159 2.74 18.53 24.74
N SER A 160 1.82 18.12 25.62
CA SER A 160 2.05 17.09 26.64
C SER A 160 2.18 15.68 26.05
N GLN A 161 1.43 15.36 25.00
CA GLN A 161 1.49 14.07 24.30
C GLN A 161 2.68 13.98 23.35
N LYS A 162 3.15 15.12 22.81
CA LYS A 162 4.32 15.18 21.91
C LYS A 162 5.61 14.65 22.56
N LYS A 163 5.69 14.60 23.89
CA LYS A 163 6.84 14.07 24.63
C LYS A 163 6.83 12.55 24.79
N LEU A 164 5.71 11.88 24.51
CA LEU A 164 5.62 10.43 24.63
C LEU A 164 6.02 9.80 23.27
N PRO A 165 7.05 8.94 23.23
CA PRO A 165 7.38 8.20 22.01
C PRO A 165 6.17 7.38 21.57
N GLY A 166 5.86 7.39 20.27
CA GLY A 166 4.72 6.66 19.71
C GLY A 166 3.33 7.26 19.99
N ALA A 167 3.23 8.51 20.45
CA ALA A 167 1.93 9.16 20.67
C ALA A 167 1.03 9.22 19.42
N ARG A 168 1.62 9.07 18.22
CA ARG A 168 0.91 9.07 16.94
C ARG A 168 0.54 7.68 16.43
N ASP A 169 1.07 6.61 17.03
CA ASP A 169 0.89 5.24 16.54
C ASP A 169 -0.59 4.86 16.45
N SER A 170 -1.35 5.21 17.50
CA SER A 170 -2.77 4.93 17.58
C SER A 170 -3.64 5.78 16.64
N TYR A 171 -3.06 6.79 15.97
CA TYR A 171 -3.77 7.69 15.06
C TYR A 171 -3.24 7.61 13.62
N GLN A 172 -2.35 6.66 13.32
CA GLN A 172 -1.95 6.36 11.95
C GLN A 172 -3.14 5.81 11.18
N ARG A 173 -3.36 6.33 9.98
CA ARG A 173 -4.44 5.89 9.11
C ARG A 173 -3.95 4.81 8.14
N PRO A 174 -4.79 3.82 7.79
CA PRO A 174 -4.46 2.92 6.69
C PRO A 174 -4.41 3.70 5.38
N VAL A 175 -3.44 3.34 4.52
CA VAL A 175 -3.35 3.88 3.16
C VAL A 175 -4.49 3.29 2.33
N GLN A 176 -5.37 4.15 1.84
CA GLN A 176 -6.52 3.76 1.00
C GLN A 176 -6.42 4.30 -0.43
N TRP A 177 -5.77 5.46 -0.60
CA TRP A 177 -5.73 6.18 -1.86
C TRP A 177 -4.30 6.53 -2.22
N VAL A 178 -3.87 6.11 -3.41
CA VAL A 178 -2.56 6.40 -3.97
C VAL A 178 -2.77 6.98 -5.37
N LEU A 179 -2.29 8.19 -5.58
CA LEU A 179 -2.22 8.82 -6.89
C LEU A 179 -0.89 8.44 -7.53
N THR A 180 -0.94 7.95 -8.76
CA THR A 180 0.25 7.64 -9.55
C THR A 180 0.27 8.50 -10.81
N SER A 181 1.46 8.91 -11.22
CA SER A 181 1.68 9.62 -12.47
C SER A 181 2.95 9.11 -13.13
N TRP A 182 2.90 8.96 -14.44
CA TRP A 182 4.04 8.61 -15.27
C TRP A 182 4.63 9.85 -15.92
N CYS A 183 5.93 10.08 -15.75
CA CYS A 183 6.66 11.11 -16.48
C CYS A 183 7.87 10.49 -17.17
N THR A 184 7.94 10.61 -18.51
CA THR A 184 9.06 10.09 -19.31
C THR A 184 10.43 10.60 -18.85
N ALA A 185 10.50 11.80 -18.27
CA ALA A 185 11.74 12.41 -17.80
C ALA A 185 12.11 12.07 -16.34
N ALA A 186 11.17 11.55 -15.54
CA ALA A 186 11.35 11.42 -14.09
C ALA A 186 10.74 10.14 -13.49
N GLY A 187 10.43 9.15 -14.33
CA GLY A 187 9.86 7.88 -13.94
C GLY A 187 8.44 7.97 -13.37
N THR A 188 8.05 6.91 -12.68
CA THR A 188 6.78 6.83 -11.96
C THR A 188 6.87 7.56 -10.64
N ARG A 189 5.91 8.46 -10.39
CA ARG A 189 5.72 9.13 -9.11
C ARG A 189 4.45 8.63 -8.46
N ALA A 190 4.50 8.39 -7.15
CA ALA A 190 3.33 8.05 -6.37
C ALA A 190 3.19 8.96 -5.15
N ALA A 191 1.96 9.34 -4.85
CA ALA A 191 1.62 10.12 -3.68
C ALA A 191 0.40 9.52 -2.96
N ILE A 192 0.53 9.33 -1.65
CA ILE A 192 -0.58 8.96 -0.77
C ILE A 192 -1.37 10.22 -0.44
N ILE A 193 -2.69 10.14 -0.60
CA ILE A 193 -3.62 11.22 -0.26
C ILE A 193 -4.59 10.78 0.84
N SER A 194 -5.17 11.76 1.53
CA SER A 194 -6.16 11.50 2.57
C SER A 194 -7.51 11.12 1.97
N PRO A 195 -8.37 10.39 2.71
CA PRO A 195 -9.74 10.13 2.27
C PRO A 195 -10.54 11.41 2.01
N HIS A 196 -10.26 12.50 2.75
CA HIS A 196 -10.92 13.78 2.56
C HIS A 196 -10.52 14.40 1.22
N GLU A 197 -9.21 14.52 0.95
CA GLU A 197 -8.74 15.02 -0.33
C GLU A 197 -9.18 14.13 -1.49
N ALA A 198 -9.13 12.81 -1.33
CA ALA A 198 -9.59 11.87 -2.35
C ALA A 198 -11.04 12.16 -2.73
N HIS A 199 -11.94 12.27 -1.74
CA HIS A 199 -13.36 12.52 -1.97
C HIS A 199 -13.62 13.82 -2.75
N GLU A 200 -12.99 14.90 -2.32
CA GLU A 200 -13.15 16.22 -2.93
C GLU A 200 -12.55 16.29 -4.34
N LEU A 201 -11.51 15.50 -4.60
CA LEU A 201 -10.77 15.51 -5.86
C LEU A 201 -11.25 14.47 -6.88
N ILE A 202 -12.21 13.60 -6.54
CA ILE A 202 -12.84 12.66 -7.50
C ILE A 202 -13.22 13.38 -8.81
N PRO A 203 -13.90 14.54 -8.81
CA PRO A 203 -14.30 15.20 -10.05
C PRO A 203 -13.13 15.68 -10.92
N GLU A 204 -12.00 16.05 -10.30
CA GLU A 204 -10.77 16.45 -11.01
C GLU A 204 -10.02 15.21 -11.53
N ILE A 205 -9.97 14.13 -10.75
CA ILE A 205 -9.37 12.85 -11.16
C ILE A 205 -10.11 12.29 -12.37
N MET A 206 -11.44 12.30 -12.36
CA MET A 206 -12.25 11.81 -13.49
C MET A 206 -12.11 12.67 -14.75
N ARG A 207 -11.79 13.96 -14.61
CA ARG A 207 -11.52 14.86 -15.73
C ARG A 207 -10.10 14.74 -16.26
N SER A 208 -9.16 14.28 -15.44
CA SER A 208 -7.77 14.14 -15.82
C SER A 208 -7.58 12.95 -16.76
N THR A 209 -7.08 13.23 -17.97
CA THR A 209 -6.73 12.21 -18.97
C THR A 209 -5.50 11.38 -18.59
N HIS A 210 -4.80 11.76 -17.51
CA HIS A 210 -3.55 11.14 -17.05
C HIS A 210 -3.77 10.10 -15.93
N GLY A 211 -4.98 10.01 -15.36
CA GLY A 211 -5.36 8.96 -14.41
C GLY A 211 -5.95 7.78 -15.17
N GLY A 212 -5.20 6.67 -15.25
CA GLY A 212 -5.76 5.41 -15.75
C GLY A 212 -7.01 5.04 -14.95
N GLY A 213 -8.13 4.87 -15.65
CA GLY A 213 -9.44 4.63 -15.07
C GLY A 213 -9.44 3.46 -14.08
N PHE A 214 -10.20 3.65 -13.00
CA PHE A 214 -10.49 2.63 -11.99
C PHE A 214 -11.15 1.39 -12.59
#